data_AF-A0AAX2AAM8-F1
#
_entry.id   AF-A0AAX2AAM8-F1
#
_cell.length_a   1.000
_cell.length_b   1.000
_cell.length_c   1.000
_cell.angle_alpha   90.00
_cell.angle_beta   90.00
_cell.angle_gamma   90.00
#
_symmetry.space_group_name_H-M   'P 1'
#
loop_
_entity.id
_entity.type
_entity.pdbx_description
1 polymer ?
#
loop_
_entity_poly.entity_id
_entity_poly.type
_entity_poly.pdbx_seq_one_letter_code
_entity_poly.pdbx_strand_id
1 'polypeptide(L)' 'MKSNMDDELSLEKIDDYNNKESKQKRNTVRLVVIFCLLVGAVLAYMKYNSQVDDYVGTKDAPGINTSKK' A
#
# COMPACT_ATOMS: atom_id res chain seq x y z
N MET A 1 16.03 -24.83 44.00
CA MET A 1 16.55 -24.65 42.63
C MET A 1 15.68 -23.58 41.98
N LYS A 2 16.19 -22.34 41.86
CA LYS A 2 15.45 -21.24 41.23
C LYS A 2 15.48 -21.52 39.72
N SER A 3 14.32 -21.66 39.08
CA SER A 3 14.25 -21.97 37.65
C SER A 3 14.63 -20.71 36.87
N ASN A 4 15.60 -20.81 35.95
CA ASN A 4 16.04 -19.69 35.12
C ASN A 4 15.06 -19.38 33.96
N MET A 5 13.85 -19.97 33.95
CA MET A 5 12.85 -19.73 32.91
C MET A 5 12.30 -18.30 32.95
N ASP A 6 12.35 -17.64 34.11
CA ASP A 6 11.92 -16.25 34.26
C ASP A 6 12.86 -15.25 33.55
N ASP A 7 14.07 -15.68 33.15
CA ASP A 7 15.05 -14.87 32.41
C ASP A 7 14.99 -15.07 30.88
N GLU A 8 14.17 -15.98 30.37
CA GLU A 8 14.13 -16.24 28.91
C GLU A 8 13.44 -15.12 28.13
N LEU A 9 14.00 -14.76 26.98
CA LEU A 9 13.40 -13.79 26.07
C LEU A 9 12.06 -14.34 25.55
N SER A 10 10.95 -13.65 25.84
CA SER A 10 9.62 -14.02 25.35
C SER A 10 8.92 -12.83 24.72
N LEU A 11 7.94 -13.09 23.84
CA LEU A 11 7.19 -12.02 23.16
C LEU A 11 6.46 -11.11 24.16
N GLU A 12 6.00 -11.68 25.28
CA GLU A 12 5.34 -10.95 26.38
C GLU A 12 6.23 -9.90 27.05
N LYS A 13 7.57 -10.08 26.99
CA LYS A 13 8.56 -9.15 27.55
C LYS A 13 8.84 -7.94 26.66
N ILE A 14 8.36 -7.95 25.41
CA ILE A 14 8.43 -6.80 24.52
C ILE A 14 7.34 -5.80 24.95
N ASP A 15 7.73 -4.57 25.22
CA ASP A 15 6.88 -3.53 25.82
C ASP A 15 5.74 -3.06 24.91
N ASP A 16 5.92 -3.13 23.59
CA ASP A 16 4.94 -2.74 22.58
C ASP A 16 4.26 -3.92 21.86
N TYR A 17 4.40 -5.14 22.40
CA TYR A 17 3.77 -6.34 21.86
C TYR A 17 2.30 -6.47 22.29
N ASN A 18 1.47 -7.08 21.44
CA ASN A 18 0.07 -7.40 21.72
C ASN A 18 -0.80 -6.20 22.18
N ASN A 19 -0.95 -5.18 21.34
CA ASN A 19 -1.74 -3.97 21.62
C ASN A 19 -1.22 -3.10 22.78
N LYS A 20 -0.04 -3.40 23.32
CA LYS A 20 0.62 -2.57 24.36
C LYS A 20 1.32 -1.35 23.76
N GLU A 21 1.34 -1.18 22.44
CA GLU A 21 1.97 -0.02 21.83
C GLU A 21 1.27 1.31 22.20
N SER A 22 2.08 2.38 22.33
CA SER A 22 1.58 3.70 22.65
C SER A 22 0.63 4.24 21.56
N LYS A 23 -0.37 5.04 21.98
CA LYS A 23 -1.31 5.69 21.05
C LYS A 23 -0.58 6.51 19.99
N GLN A 24 0.51 7.18 20.37
CA GLN A 24 1.35 7.95 19.46
C GLN A 24 1.97 7.04 18.39
N LYS A 25 2.57 5.91 18.77
CA LYS A 25 3.17 4.95 17.82
C LYS A 25 2.14 4.46 16.81
N ARG A 26 0.94 4.07 17.26
CA ARG A 26 -0.14 3.63 16.35
C ARG A 26 -0.57 4.72 15.39
N ASN A 27 -0.72 5.95 15.89
CA ASN A 27 -1.13 7.07 15.05
C ASN A 27 -0.05 7.41 14.02
N THR A 28 1.23 7.34 14.38
CA THR A 28 2.34 7.51 13.43
C THR A 28 2.29 6.45 12.34
N VAL A 29 2.14 5.17 12.68
CA VAL A 29 2.03 4.09 11.68
C VAL A 29 0.83 4.32 10.76
N ARG A 30 -0.34 4.66 11.32
CA ARG A 30 -1.55 4.97 10.53
C ARG A 30 -1.32 6.14 9.57
N LEU A 31 -0.66 7.20 10.04
CA LEU A 31 -0.34 8.37 9.20
C LEU A 31 0.56 7.97 8.04
N VAL A 32 1.61 7.17 8.30
CA VAL A 32 2.51 6.67 7.24
C VAL A 32 1.74 5.83 6.22
N VAL A 33 0.87 4.92 6.66
CA VAL A 33 0.04 4.11 5.74
C VAL A 33 -0.87 5.00 4.89
N ILE A 34 -1.57 5.95 5.51
CA ILE A 34 -2.43 6.90 4.79
C ILE A 34 -1.61 7.72 3.79
N PHE A 35 -0.42 8.19 4.17
CA PHE A 35 0.46 8.94 3.29
C PHE A 35 0.87 8.11 2.06
N CYS A 36 1.29 6.86 2.25
CA CYS A 36 1.63 5.97 1.14
C CYS A 36 0.44 5.74 0.19
N LEU A 37 -0.77 5.55 0.73
CA LEU A 37 -1.98 5.39 -0.06
C LEU A 37 -2.31 6.66 -0.86
N LEU A 38 -2.18 7.84 -0.25
CA LEU A 38 -2.41 9.12 -0.93
C LEU A 38 -1.40 9.34 -2.07
N VAL A 39 -0.11 9.11 -1.82
CA VAL A 39 0.92 9.21 -2.87
C VAL A 39 0.65 8.23 -4.00
N GLY A 40 0.33 6.97 -3.67
CA GLY A 40 -0.03 5.97 -4.67
C GLY A 40 -1.25 6.36 -5.50
N ALA A 41 -2.29 6.91 -4.87
CA ALA A 41 -3.49 7.39 -5.55
C ALA A 41 -3.19 8.57 -6.48
N VAL A 42 -2.37 9.53 -6.05
CA VAL A 42 -1.96 10.68 -6.89
C VAL A 42 -1.18 10.20 -8.11
N LEU A 43 -0.20 9.32 -7.94
CA LEU A 43 0.58 8.78 -9.06
C LEU A 43 -0.29 7.96 -10.02
N ALA A 44 -1.20 7.14 -9.50
CA ALA A 44 -2.15 6.39 -10.31
C ALA A 44 -3.08 7.31 -11.10
N TYR A 45 -3.60 8.36 -10.47
CA TYR A 45 -4.43 9.37 -11.13
C TYR A 45 -3.68 10.08 -12.26
N MET A 46 -2.44 10.53 -12.00
CA MET A 46 -1.61 11.16 -13.04
C MET A 46 -1.36 10.22 -14.21
N LYS A 47 -1.04 8.95 -13.94
CA LYS A 47 -0.81 7.94 -14.98
C LYS A 47 -2.08 7.69 -15.83
N TYR A 48 -3.23 7.56 -15.18
CA TYR A 48 -4.50 7.33 -15.86
C TYR A 48 -4.84 8.48 -16.82
N ASN A 49 -4.65 9.72 -16.38
CA ASN A 49 -4.95 10.90 -17.21
C ASN A 49 -3.85 11.22 -18.24
N SER A 50 -2.67 10.61 -18.14
CA SER A 50 -1.58 10.77 -19.11
C SER A 50 -1.65 9.74 -20.24
N GLN A 51 -2.64 8.83 -20.23
CA GLN A 51 -2.86 7.95 -21.37
C GLN A 51 -3.39 8.77 -22.55
N VAL A 52 -2.57 8.88 -23.58
CA VAL A 52 -2.99 9.35 -24.91
C VAL A 52 -3.64 8.17 -25.61
N ASP A 53 -4.74 8.42 -26.32
CA ASP A 53 -5.41 7.38 -27.11
C ASP A 53 -4.55 7.05 -28.34
N ASP A 54 -4.02 5.82 -28.39
CA ASP A 54 -3.25 5.28 -29.53
C ASP A 54 -4.15 4.87 -30.71
N TYR A 55 -5.45 5.19 -30.67
CA TYR A 55 -6.36 4.92 -31.78
C TYR A 55 -6.00 5.71 -33.03
N VAL A 56 -5.45 5.01 -34.01
CA VAL A 56 -5.21 5.53 -35.36
C VAL A 56 -6.43 5.23 -36.22
N GLY A 57 -7.41 6.14 -36.22
CA GLY A 57 -8.59 6.06 -37.07
C GLY A 57 -9.51 7.26 -36.90
N THR A 58 -10.43 7.47 -37.85
CA THR A 58 -11.52 8.42 -37.72
C THR A 58 -12.84 7.68 -37.55
N LYS A 59 -13.93 8.41 -37.27
CA LYS A 59 -15.27 7.82 -37.23
C LYS A 59 -15.67 7.23 -38.59
N ASP A 60 -15.19 7.84 -39.67
CA ASP A 60 -15.51 7.45 -41.05
C ASP A 60 -14.52 6.43 -41.64
N ALA A 61 -13.32 6.32 -41.05
CA ALA A 61 -12.28 5.35 -41.43
C ALA A 61 -11.63 4.77 -40.17
N PRO A 62 -12.26 3.75 -39.53
CA PRO A 62 -11.69 3.17 -38.34
C PRO A 62 -10.38 2.43 -38.62
N GLY A 63 -9.45 2.49 -37.68
CA GLY A 63 -8.16 1.78 -37.75
C GLY A 63 -8.28 0.26 -37.74
N ILE A 64 -7.14 -0.44 -37.71
CA ILE A 64 -7.11 -1.91 -37.66
C ILE A 64 -7.75 -2.40 -36.36
N ASN A 65 -8.87 -3.12 -36.48
CA ASN A 65 -9.55 -3.76 -35.35
C ASN A 65 -8.83 -5.06 -34.97
N THR A 66 -8.06 -5.04 -33.88
CA THR A 66 -7.32 -6.20 -33.36
C THR A 66 -8.17 -7.13 -32.49
N SER A 67 -9.46 -6.83 -32.28
CA SER A 67 -10.37 -7.63 -31.45
C SER A 67 -11.10 -8.76 -32.18
N LYS A 68 -10.84 -9.01 -33.47
CA LYS A 68 -11.33 -10.22 -34.15
C LYS A 68 -10.38 -11.39 -33.92
N LYS A 69 -10.79 -12.33 -33.08
CA LYS A 69 -10.32 -13.73 -33.10
C LYS A 69 -11.52 -14.64 -33.25
#